data_AF-A0A9P8QML6-F1
#
_entry.id   AF-A0A9P8QML6-F1
#
_cell.length_a   1.000
_cell.length_b   1.000
_cell.length_c   1.000
_cell.angle_alpha   90.00
_cell.angle_beta   90.00
_cell.angle_gamma   90.00
#
_symmetry.space_group_name_H-M   'P 1'
#
loop_
_entity.id
_entity.type
_entity.pdbx_description
1 polymer ?
#
loop_
_entity_poly.entity_id
_entity_poly.type
_entity_poly.pdbx_seq_one_letter_code
_entity_poly.pdbx_strand_id
1 'polypeptide(L)'
;MAKDITAFRQHKIPAQPQMRNLRTSSIESPRLNHSYEQASDCAAHSLAAEVGLALLHLMSLLCNSSSGQLLLDDAALLHVVAYTDRNDAWTTEESSRLATRLLEANLADDRLDTFITQCLLNDTLRPLFSGASTRLTASGRPSNLAHQPNKMRPGTTLDSISQELDKLHAASSFTWAQAAVGRHWPLFLPILLSLAEDHNTAVRVQGLHVISLFLDKCPANTILSAGVDSVIQDAVSPTLLFLPTTTAESESIELLYSAYKVLLQIARLDPNPKSLRRRRFLDKLLRDGIFAGHYHASQYVRIVEVLMRITKDIVSCLGVFSAKHLQNLLRLFSTTLSDPFVMAYPPLVCATTEALDATLINCWPRFSSPGYIDQVLHTVSLCWLNLNSSQMSTEDVGQISTRLIRTSNILQSLWSRQGSGPTVGLAAVLQKEPRLVELFPNVLK
;
A
#
# COMPACT_ATOMS: atom_id res chain seq x y z
N MET A 1 31.89 -9.27 22.99
CA MET A 1 31.64 -9.42 21.55
C MET A 1 32.91 -9.90 20.81
N ALA A 2 33.50 -11.02 21.25
CA ALA A 2 34.75 -11.55 20.69
C ALA A 2 34.90 -13.08 20.85
N LYS A 3 33.79 -13.83 20.98
CA LYS A 3 33.84 -15.30 21.14
C LYS A 3 32.97 -16.12 20.19
N ASP A 4 32.09 -15.52 19.39
CA ASP A 4 31.10 -16.31 18.62
C ASP A 4 31.32 -16.37 17.10
N ILE A 5 32.47 -15.91 16.59
CA ILE A 5 32.73 -15.89 15.13
C ILE A 5 33.59 -17.10 14.66
N THR A 6 34.11 -17.94 15.56
CA THR A 6 35.08 -18.99 15.20
C THR A 6 34.59 -20.43 15.31
N ALA A 7 33.28 -20.66 15.45
CA ALA A 7 32.75 -22.01 15.68
C ALA A 7 31.68 -22.42 14.66
N PHE A 8 31.97 -22.41 13.35
CA PHE A 8 31.16 -23.14 12.37
C PHE A 8 31.97 -23.55 11.13
N ARG A 9 32.95 -24.43 11.34
CA ARG A 9 33.50 -25.29 10.29
C ARG A 9 33.96 -26.61 10.92
N GLN A 10 33.08 -27.61 10.93
CA GLN A 10 33.43 -29.03 10.74
C GLN A 10 32.16 -29.92 10.67
N HIS A 11 32.21 -30.85 9.72
CA HIS A 11 31.13 -31.66 9.15
C HIS A 11 30.41 -32.66 10.07
N LYS A 12 29.14 -32.97 9.73
CA LYS A 12 28.72 -34.38 9.50
C LYS A 12 27.51 -34.46 8.55
N ILE A 13 27.71 -35.14 7.41
CA ILE A 13 26.71 -35.50 6.41
C ILE A 13 25.96 -36.75 6.90
N PRO A 14 24.61 -36.80 6.87
CA PRO A 14 23.88 -38.06 6.85
C PRO A 14 23.28 -38.35 5.46
N ALA A 15 23.19 -39.64 5.18
CA ALA A 15 22.92 -40.28 3.90
C ALA A 15 21.53 -39.97 3.29
N GLN A 16 21.50 -39.96 1.95
CA GLN A 16 20.32 -39.92 1.10
C GLN A 16 19.38 -41.12 1.32
N PRO A 17 18.05 -40.92 1.29
CA PRO A 17 17.11 -41.94 0.87
C PRO A 17 16.77 -41.81 -0.62
N GLN A 18 16.61 -42.97 -1.24
CA GLN A 18 16.46 -43.22 -2.67
C GLN A 18 15.27 -42.49 -3.34
N MET A 19 15.51 -42.03 -4.56
CA MET A 19 14.51 -41.49 -5.47
C MET A 19 13.39 -42.49 -5.73
N ARG A 20 12.14 -42.07 -5.51
CA ARG A 20 10.95 -42.71 -6.06
C ARG A 20 10.34 -41.76 -7.08
N ASN A 21 10.33 -42.21 -8.35
CA ASN A 21 9.81 -41.51 -9.52
C ASN A 21 8.42 -40.90 -9.27
N LEU A 22 8.33 -39.57 -9.25
CA LEU A 22 7.08 -38.84 -9.41
C LEU A 22 7.01 -38.35 -10.86
N ARG A 23 6.07 -38.95 -11.59
CA ARG A 23 5.68 -38.57 -12.95
C ARG A 23 5.35 -37.07 -12.99
N THR A 24 5.88 -36.41 -14.00
CA THR A 24 5.44 -35.10 -14.48
C THR A 24 3.96 -35.16 -14.82
N SER A 25 3.09 -34.65 -13.94
CA SER A 25 1.77 -34.18 -14.33
C SER A 25 1.87 -32.66 -14.46
N SER A 26 1.95 -32.17 -15.69
CA SER A 26 1.75 -30.76 -16.02
C SER A 26 0.35 -30.36 -15.54
N ILE A 27 0.28 -29.72 -14.38
CA ILE A 27 -0.91 -28.98 -13.97
C ILE A 27 -0.76 -27.60 -14.61
N GLU A 28 -1.24 -27.46 -15.85
CA GLU A 28 -1.57 -26.15 -16.39
C GLU A 28 -2.56 -25.50 -15.43
N SER A 29 -2.14 -24.37 -14.86
CA SER A 29 -2.91 -23.66 -13.84
C SER A 29 -4.10 -22.96 -14.50
N PRO A 30 -5.37 -23.26 -14.15
CA PRO A 30 -6.56 -22.70 -14.79
C PRO A 30 -6.68 -21.17 -14.73
N ARG A 31 -5.91 -20.51 -13.84
CA ARG A 31 -5.98 -19.06 -13.61
C ARG A 31 -5.19 -18.23 -14.64
N LEU A 32 -4.14 -18.79 -15.25
CA LEU A 32 -3.37 -18.10 -16.28
C LEU A 32 -4.21 -17.92 -17.55
N ASN A 33 -4.94 -18.95 -17.96
CA ASN A 33 -5.87 -18.87 -19.10
C ASN A 33 -7.01 -17.87 -18.84
N HIS A 34 -7.52 -17.82 -17.60
CA HIS A 34 -8.59 -16.89 -17.22
C HIS A 34 -8.18 -15.41 -17.32
N SER A 35 -6.91 -15.08 -17.02
CA SER A 35 -6.37 -13.71 -17.15
C SER A 35 -6.16 -13.28 -18.60
N TYR A 36 -5.79 -14.21 -19.48
CA TYR A 36 -5.64 -13.94 -20.91
C TYR A 36 -7.01 -13.77 -21.60
N GLU A 37 -8.01 -14.58 -21.23
CA GLU A 37 -9.39 -14.44 -21.73
C GLU A 37 -10.02 -13.12 -21.25
N GLN A 38 -9.88 -12.77 -19.97
CA GLN A 38 -10.37 -11.47 -19.44
C GLN A 38 -9.73 -10.27 -20.11
N ALA A 39 -8.43 -10.32 -20.43
CA ALA A 39 -7.74 -9.23 -21.11
C ALA A 39 -8.20 -9.06 -22.57
N SER A 40 -8.45 -10.18 -23.27
CA SER A 40 -9.00 -10.17 -24.63
C SER A 40 -10.44 -9.63 -24.65
N ASP A 41 -11.25 -10.02 -23.67
CA ASP A 41 -12.62 -9.52 -23.55
C ASP A 41 -12.63 -8.02 -23.20
N CYS A 42 -11.81 -7.54 -22.27
CA CYS A 42 -11.74 -6.11 -21.93
C CYS A 42 -11.36 -5.24 -23.13
N ALA A 43 -10.42 -5.68 -23.96
CA ALA A 43 -10.01 -4.95 -25.16
C ALA A 43 -11.13 -4.86 -26.22
N ALA A 44 -11.93 -5.92 -26.38
CA ALA A 44 -13.08 -5.89 -27.28
C ALA A 44 -14.19 -4.96 -26.75
N HIS A 45 -14.47 -5.02 -25.44
CA HIS A 45 -15.45 -4.16 -24.79
C HIS A 45 -15.05 -2.68 -24.83
N SER A 46 -13.76 -2.36 -24.65
CA SER A 46 -13.27 -0.98 -24.66
C SER A 46 -13.37 -0.33 -26.05
N LEU A 47 -13.03 -1.08 -27.11
CA LEU A 47 -13.21 -0.62 -28.49
C LEU A 47 -14.69 -0.45 -28.87
N ALA A 48 -15.55 -1.37 -28.45
CA ALA A 48 -16.99 -1.25 -28.68
C ALA A 48 -17.57 -0.01 -27.98
N ALA A 49 -17.17 0.26 -26.74
CA ALA A 49 -17.56 1.46 -26.01
C ALA A 49 -17.05 2.74 -26.69
N GLU A 50 -15.82 2.75 -27.19
CA GLU A 50 -15.26 3.88 -27.94
C GLU A 50 -16.11 4.20 -29.18
N VAL A 51 -16.45 3.19 -29.98
CA VAL A 51 -17.32 3.38 -31.16
C VAL A 51 -18.69 3.92 -30.75
N GLY A 52 -19.28 3.38 -29.67
CA GLY A 52 -20.55 3.87 -29.14
C GLY A 52 -20.50 5.35 -28.74
N LEU A 53 -19.47 5.75 -28.00
CA LEU A 53 -19.25 7.14 -27.57
C LEU A 53 -18.96 8.06 -28.77
N ALA A 54 -18.22 7.57 -29.77
CA ALA A 54 -17.94 8.32 -30.99
C ALA A 54 -19.22 8.59 -31.78
N LEU A 55 -20.10 7.59 -31.90
CA LEU A 55 -21.41 7.73 -32.55
C LEU A 55 -22.29 8.75 -31.81
N LEU A 56 -22.39 8.65 -30.47
CA LEU A 56 -23.13 9.64 -29.67
C LEU A 56 -22.57 11.05 -29.84
N HIS A 57 -21.24 11.19 -29.86
CA HIS A 57 -20.60 12.48 -30.07
C HIS A 57 -20.87 13.03 -31.47
N LEU A 58 -20.78 12.23 -32.52
CA LEU A 58 -21.10 12.63 -33.89
C LEU A 58 -22.58 13.04 -34.02
N MET A 59 -23.49 12.27 -33.42
CA MET A 59 -24.92 12.62 -33.38
C MET A 59 -25.13 13.97 -32.68
N SER A 60 -24.43 14.24 -31.58
CA SER A 60 -24.52 15.53 -30.90
C SER A 60 -24.11 16.71 -31.80
N LEU A 61 -23.05 16.54 -32.60
CA LEU A 61 -22.58 17.58 -33.52
C LEU A 61 -23.56 17.82 -34.70
N LEU A 62 -24.14 16.75 -35.23
CA LEU A 62 -25.09 16.82 -36.34
C LEU A 62 -26.43 17.44 -35.91
N CYS A 63 -26.94 17.08 -34.74
CA CYS A 63 -28.17 17.64 -34.18
C CYS A 63 -28.03 19.13 -33.84
N ASN A 64 -26.89 19.54 -33.27
CA ASN A 64 -26.62 20.96 -32.96
C ASN A 64 -26.69 21.86 -34.21
N SER A 65 -26.47 21.31 -35.40
CA SER A 65 -26.52 22.04 -36.68
C SER A 65 -27.95 22.21 -37.23
N SER A 66 -28.95 21.51 -36.67
CA SER A 66 -30.30 21.36 -37.26
C SER A 66 -31.45 21.85 -36.36
N SER A 67 -31.18 22.75 -35.41
CA SER A 67 -32.16 23.43 -34.52
C SER A 67 -32.51 22.71 -33.20
N GLY A 68 -31.77 21.67 -32.79
CA GLY A 68 -31.95 21.05 -31.47
C GLY A 68 -30.66 20.46 -30.91
N GLN A 69 -30.33 20.77 -29.65
CA GLN A 69 -29.20 20.14 -28.96
C GLN A 69 -29.56 18.69 -28.61
N LEU A 70 -28.69 17.73 -28.94
CA LEU A 70 -28.87 16.35 -28.49
C LEU A 70 -28.65 16.30 -26.98
N LEU A 71 -29.74 16.27 -26.22
CA LEU A 71 -29.72 16.07 -24.78
C LEU A 71 -29.88 14.58 -24.49
N LEU A 72 -28.82 13.97 -23.95
CA LEU A 72 -28.87 12.62 -23.42
C LEU A 72 -29.73 12.62 -22.15
N ASP A 73 -30.48 11.53 -21.96
CA ASP A 73 -31.20 11.30 -20.72
C ASP A 73 -30.24 10.89 -19.59
N ASP A 74 -30.72 11.00 -18.35
CA ASP A 74 -29.87 10.73 -17.18
C ASP A 74 -29.37 9.27 -17.17
N ALA A 75 -30.16 8.32 -17.69
CA ALA A 75 -29.78 6.93 -17.82
C ALA A 75 -28.58 6.73 -18.77
N ALA A 76 -28.60 7.35 -19.96
CA ALA A 76 -27.45 7.30 -20.85
C ALA A 76 -26.22 7.99 -20.24
N LEU A 77 -26.40 9.13 -19.56
CA LEU A 77 -25.30 9.85 -18.92
C LEU A 77 -24.62 9.01 -17.82
N LEU A 78 -25.38 8.23 -17.04
CA LEU A 78 -24.83 7.32 -16.03
C LEU A 78 -23.89 6.28 -16.65
N HIS A 79 -24.23 5.73 -17.82
CA HIS A 79 -23.34 4.81 -18.53
C HIS A 79 -22.10 5.51 -19.09
N VAL A 80 -22.24 6.74 -19.59
CA VAL A 80 -21.10 7.53 -20.10
C VAL A 80 -20.09 7.82 -18.99
N VAL A 81 -20.55 8.10 -17.76
CA VAL A 81 -19.68 8.38 -16.60
C VAL A 81 -18.66 7.26 -16.35
N ALA A 82 -19.04 5.98 -16.52
CA ALA A 82 -18.16 4.84 -16.27
C ALA A 82 -16.96 4.72 -17.23
N TYR A 83 -16.95 5.51 -18.32
CA TYR A 83 -15.86 5.52 -19.30
C TYR A 83 -14.99 6.78 -19.20
N THR A 84 -15.04 7.50 -18.08
CA THR A 84 -14.28 8.75 -17.92
C THR A 84 -12.86 8.54 -17.38
N ASP A 85 -12.61 7.50 -16.59
CA ASP A 85 -11.28 7.22 -16.04
C ASP A 85 -10.42 6.39 -17.02
N ARG A 86 -9.33 6.99 -17.48
CA ARG A 86 -8.35 6.36 -18.38
C ARG A 86 -7.56 5.21 -17.76
N ASN A 87 -7.60 5.06 -16.44
CA ASN A 87 -6.90 3.99 -15.74
C ASN A 87 -7.73 2.69 -15.70
N ASP A 88 -9.00 2.76 -16.11
CA ASP A 88 -9.88 1.60 -16.16
C ASP A 88 -9.51 0.68 -17.32
N ALA A 89 -9.54 -0.63 -17.08
CA ALA A 89 -9.20 -1.63 -18.08
C ALA A 89 -10.15 -1.64 -19.30
N TRP A 90 -11.37 -1.12 -19.14
CA TRP A 90 -12.40 -1.04 -20.18
C TRP A 90 -12.47 0.33 -20.86
N THR A 91 -11.57 1.27 -20.54
CA THR A 91 -11.58 2.65 -21.06
C THR A 91 -10.32 2.94 -21.86
N THR A 92 -10.49 3.32 -23.12
CA THR A 92 -9.42 3.85 -23.99
C THR A 92 -9.22 5.36 -23.78
N GLU A 93 -8.09 5.90 -24.25
CA GLU A 93 -7.84 7.35 -24.19
C GLU A 93 -8.90 8.15 -24.97
N GLU A 94 -9.30 7.67 -26.13
CA GLU A 94 -10.33 8.31 -26.94
C GLU A 94 -11.73 8.19 -26.33
N SER A 95 -12.10 7.04 -25.77
CA SER A 95 -13.39 6.90 -25.07
C SER A 95 -13.47 7.81 -23.84
N SER A 96 -12.41 7.92 -23.04
CA SER A 96 -12.31 8.88 -21.94
C SER A 96 -12.50 10.33 -22.39
N ARG A 97 -11.83 10.72 -23.47
CA ARG A 97 -11.96 12.06 -24.05
C ARG A 97 -13.38 12.33 -24.56
N LEU A 98 -13.99 11.37 -25.24
CA LEU A 98 -15.34 11.48 -25.80
C LEU A 98 -16.40 11.51 -24.69
N ALA A 99 -16.30 10.63 -23.70
CA ALA A 99 -17.19 10.59 -22.55
C ALA A 99 -17.16 11.91 -21.78
N THR A 100 -15.97 12.44 -21.49
CA THR A 100 -15.82 13.73 -20.80
C THR A 100 -16.50 14.87 -21.58
N ARG A 101 -16.28 14.95 -22.90
CA ARG A 101 -16.92 15.98 -23.74
C ARG A 101 -18.44 15.84 -23.82
N LEU A 102 -18.94 14.60 -23.86
CA LEU A 102 -20.38 14.34 -23.84
C LEU A 102 -21.01 14.80 -22.52
N LEU A 103 -20.36 14.51 -21.39
CA LEU A 103 -20.84 14.95 -20.08
C LEU A 103 -20.83 16.47 -19.95
N GLU A 104 -19.73 17.14 -20.32
CA GLU A 104 -19.63 18.60 -20.32
C GLU A 104 -20.69 19.28 -21.21
N ALA A 105 -21.01 18.68 -22.36
CA ALA A 105 -22.01 19.22 -23.28
C ALA A 105 -23.46 19.03 -22.78
N ASN A 106 -23.71 18.07 -21.87
CA ASN A 106 -25.05 17.71 -21.39
C ASN A 106 -25.33 18.19 -19.96
N LEU A 107 -24.28 18.39 -19.14
CA LEU A 107 -24.36 18.76 -17.74
C LEU A 107 -23.77 20.16 -17.52
N ALA A 108 -24.61 21.18 -17.61
CA ALA A 108 -24.28 22.52 -17.13
C ALA A 108 -24.09 22.52 -15.59
N ASP A 109 -23.34 23.49 -15.05
CA ASP A 109 -22.94 23.55 -13.63
C ASP A 109 -24.11 23.43 -12.64
N ASP A 110 -25.27 23.98 -12.98
CA ASP A 110 -26.50 23.93 -12.17
C ASP A 110 -27.14 22.53 -12.14
N ARG A 111 -27.12 21.82 -13.28
CA ARG A 111 -27.59 20.43 -13.39
C ARG A 111 -26.59 19.41 -12.86
N LEU A 112 -25.29 19.70 -12.93
CA LEU A 112 -24.22 18.78 -12.57
C LEU A 112 -24.32 18.31 -11.11
N ASP A 113 -24.52 19.25 -10.18
CA ASP A 113 -24.58 18.95 -8.76
C ASP A 113 -25.83 18.12 -8.40
N THR A 114 -26.97 18.43 -9.03
CA THR A 114 -28.21 17.67 -8.91
C THR A 114 -28.06 16.26 -9.48
N PHE A 115 -27.44 16.13 -10.65
CA PHE A 115 -27.19 14.83 -11.29
C PHE A 115 -26.28 13.94 -10.43
N ILE A 116 -25.19 14.49 -9.90
CA ILE A 116 -24.27 13.75 -9.01
C ILE A 116 -25.02 13.29 -7.75
N THR A 117 -25.71 14.19 -7.07
CA THR A 117 -26.32 13.89 -5.76
C THR A 117 -27.54 12.98 -5.87
N GLN A 118 -28.44 13.25 -6.83
CA GLN A 118 -29.70 12.53 -6.96
C GLN A 118 -29.54 11.29 -7.85
N CYS A 119 -29.22 11.49 -9.13
CA CYS A 119 -29.20 10.40 -10.11
C CYS A 119 -28.06 9.41 -9.85
N LEU A 120 -26.83 9.90 -9.70
CA LEU A 120 -25.66 9.04 -9.53
C LEU A 120 -25.59 8.45 -8.12
N LEU A 121 -25.48 9.27 -7.08
CA LEU A 121 -25.22 8.77 -5.73
C LEU A 121 -26.44 8.10 -5.09
N ASN A 122 -27.61 8.76 -5.10
CA ASN A 122 -28.78 8.25 -4.40
C ASN A 122 -29.55 7.18 -5.18
N ASP A 123 -29.77 7.39 -6.48
CA ASP A 123 -30.66 6.53 -7.27
C ASP A 123 -29.91 5.34 -7.90
N THR A 124 -28.61 5.48 -8.17
CA THR A 124 -27.80 4.43 -8.82
C THR A 124 -26.86 3.73 -7.85
N LEU A 125 -25.92 4.46 -7.24
CA LEU A 125 -24.83 3.84 -6.47
C LEU A 125 -25.30 3.33 -5.10
N ARG A 126 -26.07 4.12 -4.36
CA ARG A 126 -26.51 3.74 -3.01
C ARG A 126 -27.31 2.42 -2.97
N PRO A 127 -28.23 2.11 -3.91
CA PRO A 127 -28.89 0.81 -3.99
C PRO A 127 -27.92 -0.36 -4.17
N LEU A 128 -26.87 -0.22 -5.00
CA LEU A 128 -25.85 -1.25 -5.23
C LEU A 128 -25.13 -1.66 -3.95
N PHE A 129 -25.04 -0.76 -2.98
CA PHE A 129 -24.32 -0.94 -1.72
C PHE A 129 -25.25 -1.02 -0.48
N SER A 130 -26.55 -1.16 -0.69
CA SER A 130 -27.53 -1.19 0.41
C SER A 130 -27.34 -2.43 1.29
N GLY A 131 -26.91 -2.20 2.54
CA GLY A 131 -26.69 -3.25 3.56
C GLY A 131 -25.23 -3.60 3.83
N ALA A 132 -24.27 -2.91 3.22
CA ALA A 132 -22.86 -3.27 3.30
C ALA A 132 -22.17 -2.88 4.62
N SER A 133 -22.53 -1.74 5.24
CA SER A 133 -21.81 -1.25 6.44
C SER A 133 -22.73 -0.87 7.59
N THR A 134 -22.58 -1.54 8.73
CA THR A 134 -23.26 -1.21 10.00
C THR A 134 -22.64 0.00 10.70
N ARG A 135 -21.57 0.58 10.11
CA ARG A 135 -20.78 1.68 10.68
C ARG A 135 -21.41 3.05 10.44
N LEU A 136 -22.41 3.13 9.57
CA LEU A 136 -23.04 4.38 9.16
C LEU A 136 -24.50 4.46 9.63
N THR A 137 -24.96 5.68 9.89
CA THR A 137 -26.37 6.02 10.02
C THR A 137 -27.04 6.03 8.64
N ALA A 138 -28.38 6.06 8.59
CA ALA A 138 -29.15 6.19 7.34
C ALA A 138 -28.81 7.47 6.54
N SER A 139 -28.19 8.47 7.19
CA SER A 139 -27.70 9.71 6.57
C SER A 139 -26.29 9.63 5.99
N GLY A 140 -25.62 8.47 6.08
CA GLY A 140 -24.23 8.28 5.64
C GLY A 140 -23.18 8.80 6.62
N ARG A 141 -23.59 9.35 7.78
CA ARG A 141 -22.66 9.77 8.85
C ARG A 141 -22.21 8.60 9.73
N PRO A 142 -20.99 8.64 10.30
CA PRO A 142 -20.53 7.67 11.29
C PRO A 142 -21.55 7.43 12.41
N SER A 143 -21.79 6.16 12.74
CA SER A 143 -22.68 5.75 13.82
C SER A 143 -21.92 5.65 15.15
N ASN A 144 -22.54 6.09 16.25
CA ASN A 144 -21.99 6.01 17.61
C ASN A 144 -22.39 4.71 18.34
N LEU A 145 -23.14 3.80 17.71
CA LEU A 145 -23.61 2.56 18.31
C LEU A 145 -22.53 1.46 18.24
N ALA A 146 -22.41 0.68 19.32
CA ALA A 146 -21.41 -0.38 19.44
C ALA A 146 -21.52 -1.42 18.32
N HIS A 147 -20.40 -1.75 17.68
CA HIS A 147 -20.31 -2.65 16.53
C HIS A 147 -20.79 -4.07 16.83
N GLN A 148 -21.67 -4.59 15.98
CA GLN A 148 -21.81 -6.03 15.77
C GLN A 148 -21.09 -6.43 14.48
N PRO A 149 -20.34 -7.54 14.46
CA PRO A 149 -19.71 -8.04 13.24
C PRO A 149 -20.77 -8.34 12.19
N ASN A 150 -20.53 -7.90 10.96
CA ASN A 150 -21.46 -8.10 9.86
C ASN A 150 -21.60 -9.61 9.58
N LYS A 151 -22.83 -10.13 9.59
CA LYS A 151 -23.09 -11.53 9.22
C LYS A 151 -23.03 -11.61 7.69
N MET A 152 -21.97 -12.22 7.17
CA MET A 152 -21.78 -12.49 5.75
C MET A 152 -23.03 -13.18 5.17
N ARG A 153 -23.68 -12.59 4.15
CA ARG A 153 -24.67 -13.29 3.34
C ARG A 153 -23.93 -14.12 2.28
N PRO A 154 -24.25 -15.41 2.08
CA PRO A 154 -23.67 -16.20 1.01
C PRO A 154 -24.21 -15.70 -0.34
N GLY A 155 -23.32 -15.27 -1.25
CA GLY A 155 -23.67 -14.89 -2.62
C GLY A 155 -23.64 -16.10 -3.57
N THR A 156 -24.62 -16.18 -4.45
CA THR A 156 -24.72 -17.16 -5.55
C THR A 156 -23.69 -16.87 -6.64
N THR A 157 -23.01 -17.91 -7.10
CA THR A 157 -21.76 -17.88 -7.89
C THR A 157 -21.86 -17.38 -9.33
N LEU A 158 -23.06 -17.18 -9.89
CA LEU A 158 -23.23 -16.71 -11.27
C LEU A 158 -23.51 -15.20 -11.36
N ASP A 159 -23.95 -14.58 -10.26
CA ASP A 159 -24.16 -13.12 -10.19
C ASP A 159 -22.86 -12.35 -9.90
N SER A 160 -21.74 -13.04 -9.64
CA SER A 160 -20.53 -12.41 -9.09
C SER A 160 -19.78 -11.50 -10.07
N ILE A 161 -19.73 -11.87 -11.36
CA ILE A 161 -18.92 -11.12 -12.35
C ILE A 161 -19.64 -9.83 -12.76
N SER A 162 -20.94 -9.88 -13.05
CA SER A 162 -21.72 -8.67 -13.34
C SER A 162 -21.72 -7.73 -12.13
N GLN A 163 -21.90 -8.27 -10.91
CA GLN A 163 -21.81 -7.46 -9.69
C GLN A 163 -20.42 -6.88 -9.43
N GLU A 164 -19.35 -7.57 -9.83
CA GLU A 164 -17.99 -7.05 -9.75
C GLU A 164 -17.80 -5.87 -10.72
N LEU A 165 -18.18 -6.04 -11.98
CA LEU A 165 -18.08 -4.98 -12.98
C LEU A 165 -18.91 -3.74 -12.59
N ASP A 166 -20.13 -3.93 -12.07
CA ASP A 166 -20.97 -2.85 -11.58
C ASP A 166 -20.30 -2.07 -10.43
N LYS A 167 -19.58 -2.77 -9.53
CA LYS A 167 -18.83 -2.12 -8.44
C LYS A 167 -17.58 -1.40 -8.94
N LEU A 168 -16.91 -1.94 -9.96
CA LEU A 168 -15.77 -1.27 -10.61
C LEU A 168 -16.23 -0.01 -11.37
N HIS A 169 -17.35 -0.08 -12.09
CA HIS A 169 -18.00 1.08 -12.69
C HIS A 169 -18.43 2.10 -11.64
N ALA A 170 -18.93 1.66 -10.47
CA ALA A 170 -19.24 2.55 -9.36
C ALA A 170 -18.01 3.27 -8.82
N ALA A 171 -16.86 2.59 -8.74
CA ALA A 171 -15.59 3.19 -8.34
C ALA A 171 -15.12 4.25 -9.36
N SER A 172 -15.19 3.94 -10.66
CA SER A 172 -14.88 4.90 -11.73
C SER A 172 -15.81 6.13 -11.69
N SER A 173 -17.10 5.89 -11.50
CA SER A 173 -18.11 6.96 -11.37
C SER A 173 -17.86 7.87 -10.17
N PHE A 174 -17.32 7.32 -9.08
CA PHE A 174 -16.85 8.12 -7.96
C PHE A 174 -15.71 9.03 -8.37
N THR A 175 -14.68 8.49 -9.03
CA THR A 175 -13.50 9.25 -9.47
C THR A 175 -13.91 10.45 -10.32
N TRP A 176 -14.91 10.28 -11.19
CA TRP A 176 -15.50 11.39 -11.94
C TRP A 176 -16.19 12.42 -11.02
N ALA A 177 -17.05 11.97 -10.11
CA ALA A 177 -17.82 12.83 -9.20
C ALA A 177 -16.99 13.48 -8.07
N GLN A 178 -15.66 13.28 -8.03
CA GLN A 178 -14.78 13.71 -6.94
C GLN A 178 -14.84 15.22 -6.63
N ALA A 179 -15.19 16.06 -7.62
CA ALA A 179 -15.31 17.51 -7.44
C ALA A 179 -16.44 17.89 -6.46
N ALA A 180 -17.49 17.05 -6.35
CA ALA A 180 -18.61 17.28 -5.44
C ALA A 180 -18.34 16.78 -4.01
N VAL A 181 -17.24 16.06 -3.77
CA VAL A 181 -16.91 15.48 -2.45
C VAL A 181 -16.88 16.53 -1.36
N GLY A 182 -16.28 17.70 -1.59
CA GLY A 182 -16.18 18.75 -0.57
C GLY A 182 -17.54 19.25 -0.06
N ARG A 183 -18.58 19.21 -0.90
CA ARG A 183 -19.94 19.67 -0.59
C ARG A 183 -20.82 18.54 -0.07
N HIS A 184 -20.70 17.35 -0.64
CA HIS A 184 -21.63 16.23 -0.45
C HIS A 184 -20.99 14.96 0.13
N TRP A 185 -19.86 15.09 0.82
CA TRP A 185 -19.08 13.96 1.38
C TRP A 185 -19.90 12.85 2.07
N PRO A 186 -21.00 13.11 2.83
CA PRO A 186 -21.71 12.03 3.51
C PRO A 186 -22.35 11.02 2.56
N LEU A 187 -22.71 11.43 1.34
CA LEU A 187 -23.30 10.56 0.33
C LEU A 187 -22.27 9.60 -0.28
N PHE A 188 -21.00 9.99 -0.28
CA PHE A 188 -19.89 9.21 -0.81
C PHE A 188 -19.44 8.11 0.16
N LEU A 189 -19.56 8.35 1.48
CA LEU A 189 -19.00 7.46 2.49
C LEU A 189 -19.52 6.02 2.46
N PRO A 190 -20.84 5.74 2.30
CA PRO A 190 -21.34 4.36 2.18
C PRO A 190 -20.70 3.59 1.03
N ILE A 191 -20.51 4.24 -0.12
CA ILE A 191 -19.93 3.63 -1.32
C ILE A 191 -18.46 3.28 -1.06
N LEU A 192 -17.70 4.23 -0.50
CA LEU A 192 -16.29 4.03 -0.16
C LEU A 192 -16.05 2.84 0.76
N LEU A 193 -16.82 2.75 1.85
CA LEU A 193 -16.66 1.67 2.82
C LEU A 193 -17.04 0.32 2.20
N SER A 194 -18.08 0.30 1.39
CA SER A 194 -18.55 -0.94 0.75
C SER A 194 -17.52 -1.48 -0.24
N LEU A 195 -16.91 -0.60 -1.04
CA LEU A 195 -15.82 -0.99 -1.94
C LEU A 195 -14.60 -1.48 -1.16
N ALA A 196 -14.19 -0.78 -0.11
CA ALA A 196 -13.02 -1.16 0.70
C ALA A 196 -13.21 -2.43 1.56
N GLU A 197 -14.46 -2.77 1.88
CA GLU A 197 -14.82 -3.98 2.63
C GLU A 197 -15.18 -5.16 1.70
N ASP A 198 -15.10 -5.00 0.37
CA ASP A 198 -15.50 -6.03 -0.59
C ASP A 198 -14.64 -7.30 -0.48
N HIS A 199 -15.23 -8.46 -0.78
CA HIS A 199 -14.55 -9.75 -0.72
C HIS A 199 -13.64 -10.00 -1.93
N ASN A 200 -13.95 -9.38 -3.07
CA ASN A 200 -13.11 -9.39 -4.25
C ASN A 200 -11.93 -8.43 -4.04
N THR A 201 -10.71 -8.93 -4.27
CA THR A 201 -9.47 -8.18 -4.03
C THR A 201 -9.28 -7.02 -5.01
N ALA A 202 -9.69 -7.16 -6.27
CA ALA A 202 -9.62 -6.10 -7.28
C ALA A 202 -10.58 -4.94 -6.94
N VAL A 203 -11.83 -5.25 -6.59
CA VAL A 203 -12.80 -4.23 -6.12
C VAL A 203 -12.30 -3.53 -4.88
N ARG A 204 -11.71 -4.27 -3.94
CA ARG A 204 -11.12 -3.72 -2.72
C ARG A 204 -9.95 -2.79 -3.00
N VAL A 205 -9.04 -3.15 -3.90
CA VAL A 205 -7.94 -2.27 -4.33
C VAL A 205 -8.49 -0.96 -4.89
N GLN A 206 -9.50 -1.02 -5.76
CA GLN A 206 -10.17 0.18 -6.27
C GLN A 206 -10.84 0.98 -5.16
N GLY A 207 -11.51 0.34 -4.21
CA GLY A 207 -12.05 1.00 -3.02
C GLY A 207 -10.99 1.78 -2.24
N LEU A 208 -9.79 1.23 -2.07
CA LEU A 208 -8.67 1.91 -1.42
C LEU A 208 -8.16 3.11 -2.24
N HIS A 209 -8.09 2.97 -3.57
CA HIS A 209 -7.72 4.07 -4.47
C HIS A 209 -8.71 5.24 -4.36
N VAL A 210 -10.01 4.94 -4.43
CA VAL A 210 -11.07 5.93 -4.34
C VAL A 210 -11.13 6.58 -2.95
N ILE A 211 -10.84 5.84 -1.88
CA ILE A 211 -10.66 6.42 -0.53
C ILE A 211 -9.48 7.40 -0.53
N SER A 212 -8.35 7.08 -1.14
CA SER A 212 -7.22 8.02 -1.23
C SER A 212 -7.65 9.33 -1.89
N LEU A 213 -8.37 9.27 -3.01
CA LEU A 213 -8.90 10.47 -3.69
C LEU A 213 -9.87 11.25 -2.80
N PHE A 214 -10.75 10.56 -2.08
CA PHE A 214 -11.67 11.19 -1.12
C PHE A 214 -10.91 11.95 -0.03
N LEU A 215 -9.86 11.37 0.53
CA LEU A 215 -9.05 12.00 1.58
C LEU A 215 -8.32 13.25 1.09
N ASP A 216 -7.95 13.29 -0.19
CA ASP A 216 -7.29 14.46 -0.81
C ASP A 216 -8.28 15.60 -1.13
N LYS A 217 -9.54 15.27 -1.44
CA LYS A 217 -10.58 16.26 -1.81
C LYS A 217 -11.43 16.74 -0.64
N CYS A 218 -11.65 15.91 0.37
CA CYS A 218 -12.47 16.27 1.52
C CYS A 218 -11.65 17.08 2.54
N PRO A 219 -12.14 18.22 3.05
CA PRO A 219 -11.38 19.03 4.01
C PRO A 219 -11.00 18.23 5.26
N ALA A 220 -9.71 18.23 5.64
CA ALA A 220 -9.21 17.46 6.78
C ALA A 220 -9.97 17.72 8.08
N ASN A 221 -10.34 18.99 8.35
CA ASN A 221 -11.15 19.36 9.52
C ASN A 221 -12.51 18.68 9.53
N THR A 222 -13.16 18.55 8.37
CA THR A 222 -14.45 17.86 8.22
C THR A 222 -14.29 16.37 8.51
N ILE A 223 -13.26 15.72 7.95
CA ILE A 223 -12.99 14.30 8.18
C ILE A 223 -12.77 14.02 9.68
N LEU A 224 -11.91 14.82 10.33
CA LEU A 224 -11.51 14.62 11.72
C LEU A 224 -12.62 14.95 12.72
N SER A 225 -13.41 15.99 12.47
CA SER A 225 -14.50 16.42 13.37
C SER A 225 -15.74 15.54 13.25
N ALA A 226 -16.03 15.02 12.04
CA ALA A 226 -17.14 14.12 11.81
C ALA A 226 -16.83 12.66 12.20
N GLY A 227 -15.59 12.33 12.56
CA GLY A 227 -15.18 10.96 12.91
C GLY A 227 -15.09 10.01 11.71
N VAL A 228 -14.94 10.57 10.50
CA VAL A 228 -14.87 9.79 9.25
C VAL A 228 -13.57 9.02 9.17
N ASP A 229 -12.48 9.58 9.69
CA ASP A 229 -11.17 8.93 9.73
C ASP A 229 -11.21 7.61 10.51
N SER A 230 -11.91 7.53 11.64
CA SER A 230 -12.01 6.28 12.41
C SER A 230 -12.79 5.21 11.65
N VAL A 231 -13.87 5.60 10.96
CA VAL A 231 -14.68 4.66 10.19
C VAL A 231 -13.88 4.10 9.01
N ILE A 232 -13.12 4.94 8.31
CA ILE A 232 -12.23 4.50 7.23
C ILE A 232 -11.10 3.62 7.80
N GLN A 233 -10.49 4.00 8.93
CA GLN A 233 -9.46 3.18 9.57
C GLN A 233 -9.97 1.77 9.86
N ASP A 234 -11.17 1.63 10.42
CA ASP A 234 -11.71 0.32 10.79
C ASP A 234 -12.15 -0.51 9.58
N ALA A 235 -12.52 0.14 8.46
CA ALA A 235 -12.83 -0.54 7.21
C ALA A 235 -11.56 -1.01 6.48
N VAL A 236 -10.48 -0.22 6.52
CA VAL A 236 -9.23 -0.50 5.80
C VAL A 236 -8.29 -1.42 6.58
N SER A 237 -8.26 -1.34 7.91
CA SER A 237 -7.33 -2.13 8.74
C SER A 237 -7.38 -3.65 8.50
N PRO A 238 -8.55 -4.30 8.30
CA PRO A 238 -8.61 -5.73 7.99
C PRO A 238 -7.86 -6.13 6.72
N THR A 239 -7.67 -5.20 5.76
CA THR A 239 -6.91 -5.46 4.54
C THR A 239 -5.44 -5.75 4.81
N LEU A 240 -4.91 -5.33 5.96
CA LEU A 240 -3.54 -5.66 6.38
C LEU A 240 -3.32 -7.16 6.68
N LEU A 241 -4.41 -7.94 6.76
CA LEU A 241 -4.38 -9.39 6.99
C LEU A 241 -4.39 -10.22 5.71
N PHE A 242 -4.45 -9.58 4.53
CA PHE A 242 -4.38 -10.25 3.23
C PHE A 242 -2.92 -10.59 2.94
N LEU A 243 -2.46 -11.69 3.55
CA LEU A 243 -1.10 -12.17 3.46
C LEU A 243 -1.01 -13.40 2.54
N PRO A 244 0.20 -13.75 2.05
CA PRO A 244 0.36 -14.80 1.05
C PRO A 244 -0.06 -16.22 1.49
N THR A 245 -0.35 -16.43 2.77
CA THR A 245 -0.88 -17.69 3.31
C THR A 245 -2.31 -17.96 2.86
N THR A 246 -3.09 -16.90 2.58
CA THR A 246 -4.51 -16.99 2.19
C THR A 246 -4.81 -16.30 0.85
N THR A 247 -3.93 -15.40 0.41
CA THR A 247 -4.10 -14.56 -0.79
C THR A 247 -2.87 -14.74 -1.69
N ALA A 248 -2.96 -14.54 -3.00
CA ALA A 248 -1.76 -14.61 -3.84
C ALA A 248 -0.74 -13.52 -3.44
N GLU A 249 0.57 -13.79 -3.59
CA GLU A 249 1.61 -12.83 -3.18
C GLU A 249 1.48 -11.49 -3.92
N SER A 250 1.24 -11.51 -5.24
CA SER A 250 1.04 -10.32 -6.05
C SER A 250 -0.13 -9.47 -5.57
N GLU A 251 -1.29 -10.09 -5.33
CA GLU A 251 -2.49 -9.42 -4.81
C GLU A 251 -2.26 -8.88 -3.40
N SER A 252 -1.56 -9.65 -2.55
CA SER A 252 -1.22 -9.22 -1.19
C SER A 252 -0.36 -7.94 -1.21
N ILE A 253 0.62 -7.86 -2.11
CA ILE A 253 1.47 -6.67 -2.25
C ILE A 253 0.63 -5.44 -2.60
N GLU A 254 -0.27 -5.57 -3.58
CA GLU A 254 -1.11 -4.47 -4.05
C GLU A 254 -2.08 -3.96 -2.97
N LEU A 255 -2.73 -4.91 -2.27
CA LEU A 255 -3.63 -4.62 -1.16
C LEU A 255 -2.91 -3.97 0.02
N LEU A 256 -1.78 -4.55 0.46
CA LEU A 256 -1.02 -4.03 1.60
C LEU A 256 -0.51 -2.62 1.30
N TYR A 257 0.10 -2.41 0.14
CA TYR A 257 0.65 -1.11 -0.23
C TYR A 257 -0.44 -0.03 -0.28
N SER A 258 -1.57 -0.33 -0.91
CA SER A 258 -2.72 0.59 -1.00
C SER A 258 -3.33 0.88 0.36
N ALA A 259 -3.52 -0.14 1.20
CA ALA A 259 -4.10 0.00 2.53
C ALA A 259 -3.18 0.82 3.45
N TYR A 260 -1.88 0.54 3.48
CA TYR A 260 -0.93 1.32 4.27
C TYR A 260 -0.85 2.78 3.82
N LYS A 261 -0.92 3.06 2.51
CA LYS A 261 -0.96 4.43 1.99
C LYS A 261 -2.17 5.21 2.51
N VAL A 262 -3.37 4.62 2.42
CA VAL A 262 -4.60 5.22 2.93
C VAL A 262 -4.49 5.47 4.44
N LEU A 263 -4.03 4.49 5.21
CA LEU A 263 -3.85 4.65 6.65
C LEU A 263 -2.82 5.74 6.98
N LEU A 264 -1.72 5.84 6.24
CA LEU A 264 -0.74 6.91 6.41
C LEU A 264 -1.28 8.29 6.03
N GLN A 265 -2.11 8.41 4.98
CA GLN A 265 -2.82 9.64 4.64
C GLN A 265 -3.72 10.09 5.78
N ILE A 266 -4.51 9.16 6.37
CA ILE A 266 -5.35 9.44 7.53
C ILE A 266 -4.51 9.96 8.70
N ALA A 267 -3.36 9.34 8.98
CA ALA A 267 -2.46 9.82 10.03
C ALA A 267 -1.90 11.23 9.75
N ARG A 268 -1.80 11.64 8.49
CA ARG A 268 -1.29 12.96 8.06
C ARG A 268 -2.37 14.04 8.05
N LEU A 269 -3.66 13.68 8.11
CA LEU A 269 -4.76 14.66 8.23
C LEU A 269 -4.63 15.53 9.49
N ASP A 270 -4.08 14.96 10.56
CA ASP A 270 -3.71 15.72 11.76
C ASP A 270 -2.26 16.20 11.62
N PRO A 271 -2.03 17.49 11.29
CA PRO A 271 -0.68 17.98 11.05
C PRO A 271 0.15 18.02 12.35
N ASN A 272 -0.47 17.96 13.53
CA ASN A 272 0.24 18.08 14.80
C ASN A 272 0.96 16.77 15.16
N PRO A 273 2.31 16.74 15.15
CA PRO A 273 3.07 15.52 15.51
C PRO A 273 2.92 15.13 16.98
N LYS A 274 2.50 16.05 17.86
CA LYS A 274 2.27 15.78 19.28
C LYS A 274 0.84 15.29 19.57
N SER A 275 -0.04 15.27 18.58
CA SER A 275 -1.41 14.76 18.75
C SER A 275 -1.40 13.34 19.31
N LEU A 276 -2.13 13.13 20.41
CA LEU A 276 -2.25 11.81 21.02
C LEU A 276 -3.02 10.84 20.11
N ARG A 277 -4.03 11.33 19.39
CA ARG A 277 -4.84 10.56 18.44
C ARG A 277 -3.95 9.99 17.34
N ARG A 278 -3.24 10.88 16.62
CA ARG A 278 -2.30 10.50 15.55
C ARG A 278 -1.24 9.52 16.04
N ARG A 279 -0.60 9.81 17.19
CA ARG A 279 0.45 8.95 17.74
C ARG A 279 -0.06 7.56 18.09
N ARG A 280 -1.17 7.45 18.82
CA ARG A 280 -1.78 6.15 19.17
C ARG A 280 -2.12 5.34 17.93
N PHE A 281 -2.62 5.99 16.89
CA PHE A 281 -2.94 5.33 15.64
C PHE A 281 -1.68 4.80 14.92
N LEU A 282 -0.65 5.63 14.74
CA LEU A 282 0.63 5.19 14.16
C LEU A 282 1.32 4.09 14.97
N ASP A 283 1.20 4.14 16.31
CA ASP A 283 1.68 3.07 17.19
C ASP A 283 0.94 1.76 16.97
N LYS A 284 -0.38 1.83 16.79
CA LYS A 284 -1.22 0.68 16.47
C LYS A 284 -0.80 0.12 15.12
N LEU A 285 -0.55 0.97 14.12
CA LEU A 285 -0.13 0.56 12.78
C LEU A 285 1.23 -0.16 12.79
N LEU A 286 2.20 0.29 13.60
CA LEU A 286 3.46 -0.43 13.80
C LEU A 286 3.26 -1.80 14.45
N ARG A 287 2.46 -1.88 15.51
CA ARG A 287 2.29 -3.14 16.27
C ARG A 287 1.43 -4.16 15.52
N ASP A 288 0.23 -3.74 15.15
CA ASP A 288 -0.82 -4.61 14.65
C ASP A 288 -0.74 -4.77 13.13
N GLY A 289 -0.06 -3.84 12.44
CA GLY A 289 0.22 -3.92 11.01
C GLY A 289 1.61 -4.47 10.73
N ILE A 290 2.65 -3.68 11.02
CA ILE A 290 4.04 -4.01 10.61
C ILE A 290 4.59 -5.24 11.34
N PHE A 291 4.62 -5.22 12.68
CA PHE A 291 5.24 -6.30 13.44
C PHE A 291 4.45 -7.61 13.31
N ALA A 292 3.11 -7.54 13.36
CA ALA A 292 2.25 -8.69 13.12
C ALA A 292 2.39 -9.22 11.67
N GLY A 293 2.35 -8.34 10.67
CA GLY A 293 2.53 -8.72 9.27
C GLY A 293 3.87 -9.39 9.02
N HIS A 294 4.96 -8.83 9.56
CA HIS A 294 6.28 -9.45 9.47
C HIS A 294 6.32 -10.82 10.17
N TYR A 295 5.72 -10.95 11.34
CA TYR A 295 5.67 -12.23 12.06
C TYR A 295 4.99 -13.34 11.25
N HIS A 296 3.97 -13.01 10.46
CA HIS A 296 3.24 -13.98 9.65
C HIS A 296 3.80 -14.20 8.24
N ALA A 297 4.52 -13.21 7.69
CA ALA A 297 4.96 -13.19 6.30
C ALA A 297 6.48 -12.94 6.12
N SER A 298 7.31 -13.16 7.14
CA SER A 298 8.76 -12.94 7.08
C SER A 298 9.48 -13.73 5.99
N GLN A 299 8.90 -14.85 5.54
CA GLN A 299 9.43 -15.69 4.47
C GLN A 299 9.18 -15.11 3.06
N TYR A 300 8.33 -14.10 2.92
CA TYR A 300 7.99 -13.49 1.63
C TYR A 300 8.75 -12.18 1.45
N VAL A 301 9.92 -12.24 0.80
CA VAL A 301 10.87 -11.11 0.70
C VAL A 301 10.25 -9.83 0.13
N ARG A 302 9.32 -9.95 -0.83
CA ARG A 302 8.62 -8.81 -1.46
C ARG A 302 7.61 -8.17 -0.49
N ILE A 303 6.94 -8.97 0.34
CA ILE A 303 6.07 -8.45 1.41
C ILE A 303 6.90 -7.73 2.46
N VAL A 304 8.00 -8.34 2.90
CA VAL A 304 8.90 -7.72 3.88
C VAL A 304 9.43 -6.38 3.36
N GLU A 305 9.80 -6.29 2.08
CA GLU A 305 10.22 -5.04 1.45
C GLU A 305 9.15 -3.95 1.56
N VAL A 306 7.88 -4.27 1.26
CA VAL A 306 6.75 -3.35 1.46
C VAL A 306 6.66 -2.90 2.91
N LEU A 307 6.73 -3.85 3.86
CA LEU A 307 6.68 -3.53 5.30
C LEU A 307 7.84 -2.62 5.73
N MET A 308 9.05 -2.77 5.19
CA MET A 308 10.19 -1.89 5.49
C MET A 308 9.98 -0.47 4.96
N ARG A 309 9.48 -0.34 3.72
CA ARG A 309 9.13 0.99 3.16
C ARG A 309 8.09 1.69 4.02
N ILE A 310 7.04 0.98 4.44
CA ILE A 310 6.02 1.55 5.31
C ILE A 310 6.58 1.84 6.72
N THR A 311 7.48 1.00 7.23
CA THR A 311 8.15 1.23 8.53
C THR A 311 8.90 2.56 8.52
N LYS A 312 9.67 2.84 7.47
CA LYS A 312 10.36 4.13 7.26
C LYS A 312 9.37 5.30 7.35
N ASP A 313 8.24 5.20 6.65
CA ASP A 313 7.23 6.26 6.62
C ASP A 313 6.55 6.47 7.97
N ILE A 314 6.19 5.40 8.68
CA ILE A 314 5.58 5.48 10.01
C ILE A 314 6.58 6.07 11.02
N VAL A 315 7.83 5.61 11.03
CA VAL A 315 8.88 6.12 11.92
C VAL A 315 9.11 7.62 11.66
N SER A 316 9.18 8.02 10.40
CA SER A 316 9.32 9.44 10.02
C SER A 316 8.10 10.27 10.46
N CYS A 317 6.89 9.71 10.41
CA CYS A 317 5.68 10.37 10.89
C CYS A 317 5.60 10.46 12.42
N LEU A 318 6.06 9.44 13.14
CA LEU A 318 6.10 9.41 14.60
C LEU A 318 7.22 10.30 15.17
N GLY A 319 8.32 10.48 14.43
CA GLY A 319 9.50 11.18 14.91
C GLY A 319 10.06 10.54 16.17
N VAL A 320 10.44 11.36 17.16
CA VAL A 320 11.00 10.90 18.45
C VAL A 320 10.12 9.92 19.21
N PHE A 321 8.79 9.92 18.98
CA PHE A 321 7.88 9.01 19.66
C PHE A 321 8.02 7.55 19.20
N SER A 322 8.72 7.30 18.08
CA SER A 322 9.08 5.96 17.63
C SER A 322 10.09 5.28 18.56
N ALA A 323 10.81 6.03 19.42
CA ALA A 323 11.86 5.50 20.31
C ALA A 323 11.39 4.37 21.24
N LYS A 324 10.11 4.34 21.63
CA LYS A 324 9.56 3.24 22.44
C LYS A 324 9.52 1.89 21.70
N HIS A 325 9.45 1.92 20.37
CA HIS A 325 9.48 0.74 19.52
C HIS A 325 10.89 0.34 19.08
N LEU A 326 11.92 1.11 19.48
CA LEU A 326 13.30 0.95 19.01
C LEU A 326 13.81 -0.49 19.10
N GLN A 327 13.58 -1.18 20.21
CA GLN A 327 14.05 -2.56 20.37
C GLN A 327 13.42 -3.51 19.35
N ASN A 328 12.12 -3.35 19.06
CA ASN A 328 11.43 -4.19 18.09
C ASN A 328 11.85 -3.83 16.65
N LEU A 329 12.05 -2.54 16.37
CA LEU A 329 12.58 -2.06 15.08
C LEU A 329 13.98 -2.61 14.81
N LEU A 330 14.90 -2.54 15.79
CA LEU A 330 16.25 -3.06 15.62
C LEU A 330 16.29 -4.58 15.46
N ARG A 331 15.42 -5.31 16.18
CA ARG A 331 15.25 -6.76 15.96
C ARG A 331 14.79 -7.04 14.54
N LEU A 332 13.77 -6.33 14.07
CA LEU A 332 13.23 -6.45 12.71
C LEU A 332 14.32 -6.22 11.65
N PHE A 333 15.10 -5.15 11.76
CA PHE A 333 16.18 -4.88 10.80
C PHE A 333 17.31 -5.90 10.89
N SER A 334 17.65 -6.33 12.11
CA SER A 334 18.69 -7.35 12.30
C SER A 334 18.30 -8.68 11.69
N THR A 335 17.05 -9.14 11.84
CA THR A 335 16.60 -10.40 11.25
C THR A 335 16.68 -10.40 9.74
N THR A 336 16.46 -9.24 9.10
CA THR A 336 16.50 -9.10 7.65
C THR A 336 17.92 -8.90 7.11
N LEU A 337 18.67 -7.93 7.63
CA LEU A 337 20.00 -7.57 7.09
C LEU A 337 21.10 -8.58 7.46
N SER A 338 20.89 -9.39 8.50
CA SER A 338 21.83 -10.44 8.90
C SER A 338 21.61 -11.77 8.19
N ASP A 339 20.54 -11.91 7.39
CA ASP A 339 20.30 -13.12 6.61
C ASP A 339 21.39 -13.29 5.54
N PRO A 340 22.12 -14.43 5.51
CA PRO A 340 23.17 -14.68 4.51
C PRO A 340 22.66 -14.64 3.07
N PHE A 341 21.37 -14.85 2.82
CA PHE A 341 20.79 -14.91 1.49
C PHE A 341 20.06 -13.62 1.06
N VAL A 342 20.01 -12.60 1.91
CA VAL A 342 19.28 -11.35 1.61
C VAL A 342 19.76 -10.65 0.33
N MET A 343 21.02 -10.88 -0.04
CA MET A 343 21.65 -10.35 -1.26
C MET A 343 21.02 -10.90 -2.56
N ALA A 344 20.28 -12.01 -2.50
CA ALA A 344 19.50 -12.50 -3.64
C ALA A 344 18.34 -11.56 -4.00
N TYR A 345 17.95 -10.65 -3.09
CA TYR A 345 16.90 -9.67 -3.33
C TYR A 345 17.31 -8.24 -2.87
N PRO A 346 18.09 -7.52 -3.69
CA PRO A 346 18.65 -6.20 -3.37
C PRO A 346 17.62 -5.13 -2.93
N PRO A 347 16.40 -5.05 -3.51
CA PRO A 347 15.41 -4.06 -3.11
C PRO A 347 15.05 -4.10 -1.62
N LEU A 348 15.00 -5.31 -1.02
CA LEU A 348 14.76 -5.48 0.40
C LEU A 348 15.89 -4.93 1.26
N VAL A 349 17.15 -5.14 0.87
CA VAL A 349 18.31 -4.59 1.58
C VAL A 349 18.25 -3.06 1.58
N CYS A 350 17.96 -2.46 0.42
CA CYS A 350 17.80 -1.02 0.27
C CYS A 350 16.66 -0.48 1.16
N ALA A 351 15.47 -1.08 1.10
CA ALA A 351 14.32 -0.66 1.89
C ALA A 351 14.57 -0.78 3.40
N THR A 352 15.21 -1.86 3.83
CA THR A 352 15.53 -2.10 5.25
C THR A 352 16.56 -1.10 5.76
N THR A 353 17.58 -0.80 4.95
CA THR A 353 18.62 0.18 5.30
C THR A 353 18.03 1.58 5.41
N GLU A 354 17.11 1.97 4.52
CA GLU A 354 16.40 3.26 4.62
C GLU A 354 15.51 3.35 5.87
N ALA A 355 14.84 2.26 6.25
CA ALA A 355 14.03 2.20 7.47
C ALA A 355 14.90 2.27 8.74
N LEU A 356 16.08 1.64 8.70
CA LEU A 356 17.09 1.74 9.76
C LEU A 356 17.61 3.19 9.87
N ASP A 357 17.99 3.83 8.78
CA ASP A 357 18.40 5.24 8.76
C ASP A 357 17.34 6.16 9.37
N ALA A 358 16.08 6.01 8.96
CA ALA A 358 14.97 6.77 9.52
C ALA A 358 14.83 6.52 11.03
N THR A 359 15.06 5.28 11.49
CA THR A 359 15.03 4.92 12.91
C THR A 359 16.19 5.53 13.67
N LEU A 360 17.41 5.52 13.13
CA LEU A 360 18.58 6.16 13.75
C LEU A 360 18.35 7.66 13.92
N ILE A 361 17.84 8.32 12.87
CA ILE A 361 17.59 9.76 12.86
C ILE A 361 16.48 10.14 13.84
N ASN A 362 15.41 9.35 13.96
CA ASN A 362 14.26 9.72 14.78
C ASN A 362 14.36 9.22 16.23
N CYS A 363 15.02 8.09 16.49
CA CYS A 363 15.18 7.50 17.81
C CYS A 363 16.48 7.90 18.52
N TRP A 364 17.24 8.85 17.96
CA TRP A 364 18.55 9.27 18.47
C TRP A 364 18.63 9.49 20.00
N PRO A 365 17.62 10.04 20.70
CA PRO A 365 17.75 10.29 22.15
C PRO A 365 17.89 9.03 22.98
N ARG A 366 17.42 7.89 22.46
CA ARG A 366 17.42 6.61 23.18
C ARG A 366 18.64 5.74 22.89
N PHE A 367 19.44 6.09 21.89
CA PHE A 367 20.69 5.38 21.59
C PHE A 367 21.76 5.54 22.68
N SER A 368 21.53 6.39 23.69
CA SER A 368 22.36 6.48 24.90
C SER A 368 22.27 5.24 25.80
N SER A 369 21.25 4.39 25.61
CA SER A 369 21.20 3.10 26.29
C SER A 369 22.27 2.15 25.73
N PRO A 370 23.02 1.44 26.60
CA PRO A 370 24.07 0.53 26.16
C PRO A 370 23.50 -0.61 25.30
N GLY A 371 24.27 -1.01 24.28
CA GLY A 371 23.98 -2.19 23.44
C GLY A 371 23.24 -1.91 22.12
N TYR A 372 22.46 -0.82 21.99
CA TYR A 372 21.76 -0.53 20.73
C TYR A 372 22.72 -0.17 19.59
N ILE A 373 23.75 0.62 19.91
CA ILE A 373 24.81 0.97 18.96
C ILE A 373 25.54 -0.29 18.50
N ASP A 374 25.96 -1.15 19.44
CA ASP A 374 26.65 -2.40 19.15
C ASP A 374 25.83 -3.33 18.26
N GLN A 375 24.51 -3.41 18.51
CA GLN A 375 23.58 -4.18 17.70
C GLN A 375 23.54 -3.67 16.26
N VAL A 376 23.37 -2.36 16.05
CA VAL A 376 23.35 -1.77 14.71
C VAL A 376 24.68 -2.00 14.00
N LEU A 377 25.79 -1.82 14.71
CA LEU A 377 27.14 -2.01 14.17
C LEU A 377 27.34 -3.45 13.70
N HIS A 378 26.93 -4.42 14.51
CA HIS A 378 26.94 -5.84 14.16
C HIS A 378 26.13 -6.11 12.89
N THR A 379 24.88 -5.64 12.86
CA THR A 379 23.95 -5.87 11.75
C THR A 379 24.48 -5.31 10.42
N VAL A 380 24.96 -4.06 10.42
CA VAL A 380 25.49 -3.40 9.23
C VAL A 380 26.80 -4.06 8.77
N SER A 381 27.67 -4.44 9.71
CA SER A 381 28.92 -5.15 9.39
C SER A 381 28.66 -6.50 8.74
N LEU A 382 27.72 -7.29 9.27
CA LEU A 382 27.38 -8.58 8.70
C LEU A 382 26.76 -8.45 7.31
N CYS A 383 25.86 -7.47 7.12
CA CYS A 383 25.29 -7.15 5.82
C CYS A 383 26.38 -6.78 4.79
N TRP A 384 27.35 -5.96 5.18
CA TRP A 384 28.49 -5.60 4.33
C TRP A 384 29.37 -6.80 3.96
N LEU A 385 29.64 -7.70 4.92
CA LEU A 385 30.39 -8.93 4.64
C LEU A 385 29.65 -9.84 3.65
N ASN A 386 28.34 -9.98 3.82
CA ASN A 386 27.49 -10.73 2.89
C ASN A 386 27.53 -10.11 1.49
N LEU A 387 27.44 -8.77 1.39
CA LEU A 387 27.52 -8.03 0.13
C LEU A 387 28.84 -8.31 -0.60
N ASN A 388 29.97 -8.21 0.11
CA ASN A 388 31.28 -8.46 -0.48
C ASN A 388 31.52 -9.93 -0.86
N SER A 389 30.70 -10.85 -0.35
CA SER A 389 30.73 -12.27 -0.74
C SER A 389 29.74 -12.64 -1.84
N SER A 390 28.87 -11.71 -2.22
CA SER A 390 27.80 -11.92 -3.21
C SER A 390 28.33 -11.83 -4.64
N GLN A 391 27.64 -12.50 -5.58
CA GLN A 391 27.91 -12.43 -7.02
C GLN A 391 26.89 -11.51 -7.72
N MET A 392 26.65 -10.34 -7.13
CA MET A 392 25.67 -9.37 -7.61
C MET A 392 26.22 -8.48 -8.75
N SER A 393 25.33 -7.74 -9.41
CA SER A 393 25.72 -6.71 -10.37
C SER A 393 26.55 -5.60 -9.68
N THR A 394 27.47 -4.98 -10.41
CA THR A 394 28.29 -3.87 -9.88
C THR A 394 27.45 -2.66 -9.49
N GLU A 395 26.33 -2.44 -10.18
CA GLU A 395 25.39 -1.36 -9.86
C GLU A 395 24.71 -1.59 -8.52
N ASP A 396 24.13 -2.78 -8.30
CA ASP A 396 23.45 -3.10 -7.05
C ASP A 396 24.41 -3.06 -5.86
N VAL A 397 25.64 -3.55 -6.04
CA VAL A 397 26.69 -3.46 -5.03
C VAL A 397 27.00 -2.00 -4.71
N GLY A 398 27.18 -1.15 -5.72
CA GLY A 398 27.42 0.29 -5.51
C GLY A 398 26.29 0.99 -4.76
N GLN A 399 25.04 0.68 -5.10
CA GLN A 399 23.85 1.24 -4.44
C GLN A 399 23.77 0.83 -2.97
N ILE A 400 23.92 -0.47 -2.66
CA ILE A 400 23.86 -0.98 -1.29
C ILE A 400 25.05 -0.45 -0.47
N SER A 401 26.27 -0.49 -1.01
CA SER A 401 27.47 0.01 -0.34
C SER A 401 27.32 1.48 0.06
N THR A 402 26.83 2.32 -0.85
CA THR A 402 26.58 3.75 -0.58
C THR A 402 25.61 3.94 0.59
N ARG A 403 24.56 3.13 0.65
CA ARG A 403 23.55 3.18 1.73
C ARG A 403 24.13 2.72 3.06
N LEU A 404 24.87 1.62 3.10
CA LEU A 404 25.50 1.12 4.32
C LEU A 404 26.56 2.09 4.86
N ILE A 405 27.36 2.72 3.99
CA ILE A 405 28.31 3.78 4.36
C ILE A 405 27.57 4.98 4.96
N ARG A 406 26.44 5.39 4.36
CA ARG A 406 25.59 6.45 4.93
C ARG A 406 25.08 6.07 6.32
N THR A 407 24.57 4.86 6.53
CA THR A 407 24.12 4.37 7.84
C THR A 407 25.26 4.40 8.87
N SER A 408 26.45 3.96 8.46
CA SER A 408 27.68 4.02 9.29
C SER A 408 28.03 5.46 9.70
N ASN A 409 27.96 6.42 8.78
CA ASN A 409 28.18 7.84 9.08
C ASN A 409 27.14 8.40 10.06
N ILE A 410 25.86 8.03 9.91
CA ILE A 410 24.80 8.41 10.85
C ILE A 410 25.12 7.83 12.23
N LEU A 411 25.46 6.54 12.32
CA LEU A 411 25.81 5.88 13.57
C LEU A 411 27.01 6.55 14.25
N GLN A 412 28.02 6.94 13.46
CA GLN A 412 29.19 7.64 13.97
C GLN A 412 28.83 9.00 14.57
N SER A 413 27.98 9.77 13.89
CA SER A 413 27.51 11.06 14.41
C SER A 413 26.76 10.91 15.75
N LEU A 414 26.04 9.79 15.93
CA LEU A 414 25.30 9.51 17.15
C LEU A 414 26.21 9.21 18.34
N TRP A 415 27.23 8.36 18.18
CA TRP A 415 28.14 8.04 19.29
C TRP A 415 29.10 9.19 19.61
N SER A 416 29.54 9.97 18.60
CA SER A 416 30.49 11.07 18.82
C SER A 416 29.86 12.17 19.66
N ARG A 417 28.56 12.40 19.49
CA ARG A 417 27.81 13.36 20.30
C ARG A 417 27.61 12.90 21.75
N GLN A 418 27.65 11.60 22.02
CA GLN A 418 27.39 11.06 23.35
C GLN A 418 28.64 10.91 24.21
N GLY A 419 29.84 11.16 23.66
CA GLY A 419 31.10 10.94 24.37
C GLY A 419 31.42 9.46 24.62
N SER A 420 30.55 8.54 24.20
CA SER A 420 30.91 7.15 24.00
C SER A 420 31.78 7.10 22.74
N GLY A 421 33.09 6.94 22.92
CA GLY A 421 33.99 6.70 21.80
C GLY A 421 33.56 5.50 20.93
N PRO A 422 34.31 5.15 19.88
CA PRO A 422 34.05 3.94 19.11
C PRO A 422 33.86 2.77 20.08
N THR A 423 32.85 1.93 19.83
CA THR A 423 32.49 0.82 20.72
C THR A 423 33.77 0.06 21.08
N VAL A 424 33.97 -0.23 22.37
CA VAL A 424 35.25 -0.75 22.88
C VAL A 424 35.67 -1.97 22.06
N GLY A 425 36.76 -1.82 21.29
CA GLY A 425 37.29 -2.87 20.41
C GLY A 425 36.97 -2.75 18.91
N LEU A 426 36.21 -1.74 18.45
CA LEU A 426 35.93 -1.55 17.02
C LEU A 426 37.21 -1.40 16.20
N ALA A 427 38.18 -0.61 16.66
CA ALA A 427 39.49 -0.49 16.01
C ALA A 427 40.23 -1.83 15.90
N ALA A 428 40.14 -2.67 16.94
CA ALA A 428 40.73 -4.01 16.93
C ALA A 428 39.98 -4.97 15.99
N VAL A 429 38.68 -4.82 15.81
CA VAL A 429 37.88 -5.56 14.82
C VAL A 429 38.28 -5.14 13.41
N LEU A 430 38.42 -3.85 13.14
CA LEU A 430 38.84 -3.33 11.83
C LEU A 430 40.26 -3.79 11.45
N GLN A 431 41.16 -3.94 12.43
CA GLN A 431 42.48 -4.54 12.21
C GLN A 431 42.41 -6.03 11.86
N LYS A 432 41.43 -6.76 12.39
CA LYS A 432 41.26 -8.21 12.13
C LYS A 432 40.50 -8.51 10.85
N GLU A 433 39.57 -7.64 10.45
CA GLU A 433 38.74 -7.80 9.26
C GLU A 433 38.86 -6.55 8.37
N PRO A 434 39.86 -6.50 7.46
CA PRO A 434 40.16 -5.30 6.66
C PRO A 434 39.04 -4.94 5.69
N ARG A 435 38.15 -5.88 5.35
CA ARG A 435 36.99 -5.63 4.47
C ARG A 435 36.01 -4.63 5.09
N LEU A 436 35.99 -4.48 6.42
CA LEU A 436 35.11 -3.53 7.10
C LEU A 436 35.66 -2.09 7.13
N VAL A 437 36.91 -1.88 6.72
CA VAL A 437 37.54 -0.54 6.74
C VAL A 437 36.79 0.45 5.84
N GLU A 438 36.35 0.00 4.67
CA GLU A 438 35.57 0.82 3.72
C GLU A 438 34.20 1.23 4.26
N LEU A 439 33.59 0.40 5.13
CA LEU A 439 32.31 0.70 5.76
C LEU A 439 32.46 1.76 6.87
N PHE A 440 33.61 1.80 7.55
CA PHE A 440 33.88 2.70 8.68
C PHE A 440 35.08 3.63 8.40
N PRO A 441 35.05 4.46 7.34
CA PRO A 441 36.22 5.18 6.85
C PRO A 441 36.73 6.25 7.82
N ASN A 442 35.88 6.70 8.74
CA ASN A 442 36.16 7.80 9.66
C ASN A 442 36.50 7.31 11.09
N VAL A 443 36.56 5.99 11.33
CA VAL A 443 36.89 5.43 12.65
C VAL A 443 38.40 5.29 12.84
N LEU A 444 39.15 5.17 11.74
CA LEU A 444 40.61 5.02 11.73
C LEU A 444 41.35 6.35 11.45
N LYS A 445 40.61 7.45 11.27
CA LYS A 445 41.13 8.82 11.19
C LYS A 445 40.96 9.47 12.56
#